data_AF-A0A2N2ING6-F1
#
_entry.id   AF-A0A2N2ING6-F1
#
_cell.length_a   1.000
_cell.length_b   1.000
_cell.length_c   1.000
_cell.angle_alpha   90.00
_cell.angle_beta   90.00
_cell.angle_gamma   90.00
#
_symmetry.space_group_name_H-M   'P 1'
#
loop_
_entity.id
_entity.type
_entity.pdbx_description
1 polymer ?
#
loop_
_entity_poly.entity_id
_entity_poly.type
_entity_poly.pdbx_seq_one_letter_code
_entity_poly.pdbx_strand_id
1 'polypeptide(L)'
;DNTGNGDGCDATCHIEEGWECVGLTCTPTVCGDGQVDVTEECDDGNDEVGDGCAPTCKMEPKCTDGVCVAVCGDGIVWAPEECDDGNTLDGDGCSSTCTEEVGFDCVEIAPDPPAQILLPVTLRDFLPACGTGARLTDTDVGAVAPFGHQDFECYTGDDIMFGNVEDTLDTGGKPVRVPNPVTFSDASFTTWFRSDADYNRTFSMMLPLNHLGSGVYRFESAAHFPLDGLGFVVEDCGGGVMCEPVRIGHNFSFTTEIHYWFQYAGDEVLDFTGDDDVWVFINGHLAVDVGGMHPPRSGSVTLSTVAATLGLTVGGVYEAVVFHAERHTDGSNYMLTLTNFNRAPSVCASDCGDGVVASDEACDDGVNNGDYGTCNPDCSFAPYCGDNHVDTEDGEICDDGINLGGNASACAPGCRSLGATCGDGVLQPANGEQCDDGNTLDGDGCTSDCRIVVD
;
A
#
# COMPACT_ATOMS: atom_id res chain seq x y z
N ASP A 1 -17.21 1.18 -19.38
CA ASP A 1 -17.58 2.61 -19.33
C ASP A 1 -16.96 3.20 -18.07
N ASN A 2 -15.70 2.79 -17.79
CA ASN A 2 -15.01 2.95 -16.53
C ASN A 2 -13.60 3.40 -16.88
N THR A 3 -13.39 4.71 -16.96
CA THR A 3 -12.09 5.31 -17.33
C THR A 3 -11.82 6.56 -16.49
N GLY A 4 -12.64 6.78 -15.46
CA GLY A 4 -12.52 7.92 -14.57
C GLY A 4 -12.21 7.44 -13.17
N ASN A 5 -11.25 8.08 -12.50
CA ASN A 5 -10.90 7.68 -11.14
C ASN A 5 -12.13 7.65 -10.21
N GLY A 6 -12.28 6.58 -9.43
CA GLY A 6 -13.36 6.37 -8.46
C GLY A 6 -14.58 5.63 -9.00
N ASP A 7 -14.44 4.86 -10.08
CA ASP A 7 -15.49 4.00 -10.64
C ASP A 7 -15.15 2.49 -10.60
N GLY A 8 -14.02 2.14 -9.98
CA GLY A 8 -13.53 0.79 -9.77
C GLY A 8 -12.59 0.28 -10.86
N CYS A 9 -12.42 0.99 -11.99
CA CYS A 9 -11.32 0.71 -12.92
C CYS A 9 -10.56 1.97 -13.34
N ASP A 10 -9.24 1.91 -13.27
CA ASP A 10 -8.39 3.01 -13.69
C ASP A 10 -8.29 3.14 -15.23
N ALA A 11 -7.60 4.19 -15.68
CA ALA A 11 -7.40 4.47 -17.11
C ALA A 11 -6.60 3.39 -17.86
N THR A 12 -5.92 2.50 -17.13
CA THR A 12 -5.16 1.35 -17.64
C THR A 12 -5.93 0.03 -17.53
N CYS A 13 -7.21 0.09 -17.17
CA CYS A 13 -8.09 -1.07 -16.98
C CYS A 13 -7.67 -2.01 -15.83
N HIS A 14 -6.94 -1.50 -14.83
CA HIS A 14 -6.73 -2.19 -13.57
C HIS A 14 -7.85 -1.85 -12.58
N ILE A 15 -8.13 -2.76 -11.65
CA ILE A 15 -9.08 -2.50 -10.57
C ILE A 15 -8.47 -1.45 -9.63
N GLU A 16 -9.23 -0.41 -9.30
CA GLU A 16 -8.76 0.62 -8.37
C GLU A 16 -8.61 0.06 -6.95
N GLU A 17 -7.63 0.57 -6.20
CA GLU A 17 -7.44 0.22 -4.79
C GLU A 17 -8.72 0.49 -3.97
N GLY A 18 -9.13 -0.49 -3.15
CA GLY A 18 -10.36 -0.43 -2.37
C GLY A 18 -11.63 -0.70 -3.17
N TRP A 19 -11.53 -1.34 -4.34
CA TRP A 19 -12.67 -1.77 -5.16
C TRP A 19 -12.60 -3.26 -5.51
N GLU A 20 -13.77 -3.88 -5.61
CA GLU A 20 -13.96 -5.21 -6.18
C GLU A 20 -14.89 -5.09 -7.39
N CYS A 21 -14.48 -5.66 -8.55
CA CYS A 21 -15.28 -5.65 -9.76
C CYS A 21 -15.72 -7.06 -10.18
N VAL A 22 -17.02 -7.35 -10.05
CA VAL A 22 -17.63 -8.60 -10.53
C VAL A 22 -18.39 -8.36 -11.83
N GLY A 23 -17.77 -8.70 -12.95
CA GLY A 23 -18.32 -8.50 -14.29
C GLY A 23 -18.22 -7.03 -14.75
N LEU A 24 -19.33 -6.30 -14.75
CA LEU A 24 -19.38 -4.86 -15.10
C LEU A 24 -19.82 -4.00 -13.91
N THR A 25 -19.82 -4.55 -12.71
CA THR A 25 -20.24 -3.87 -11.48
C THR A 25 -19.07 -3.85 -10.53
N CYS A 26 -18.62 -2.65 -10.17
CA CYS A 26 -17.60 -2.43 -9.17
C CYS A 26 -18.25 -1.89 -7.90
N THR A 27 -17.83 -2.42 -6.76
CA THR A 27 -18.25 -1.99 -5.42
C THR A 27 -17.01 -1.68 -4.59
N PRO A 28 -17.04 -0.66 -3.73
CA PRO A 28 -15.96 -0.44 -2.77
C PRO A 28 -15.81 -1.67 -1.87
N THR A 29 -14.58 -2.12 -1.64
CA THR A 29 -14.28 -3.13 -0.62
C THR A 29 -14.48 -2.52 0.77
N VAL A 30 -14.64 -3.36 1.77
CA VAL A 30 -14.85 -2.93 3.15
C VAL A 30 -13.81 -3.62 4.02
N CYS A 31 -12.79 -2.87 4.39
CA CYS A 31 -11.80 -3.36 5.34
C CYS A 31 -12.43 -3.61 6.72
N GLY A 32 -11.98 -4.69 7.38
CA GLY A 32 -12.42 -5.10 8.70
C GLY A 32 -13.70 -5.93 8.72
N ASP A 33 -14.14 -6.50 7.57
CA ASP A 33 -15.38 -7.29 7.48
C ASP A 33 -15.18 -8.81 7.67
N GLY A 34 -13.92 -9.25 7.76
CA GLY A 34 -13.48 -10.63 7.92
C GLY A 34 -13.26 -11.38 6.61
N GLN A 35 -13.33 -10.71 5.45
CA GLN A 35 -13.14 -11.30 4.13
C GLN A 35 -12.06 -10.54 3.37
N VAL A 36 -11.11 -11.27 2.79
CA VAL A 36 -10.09 -10.67 1.92
C VAL A 36 -10.64 -10.56 0.51
N ASP A 37 -10.93 -9.34 0.07
CA ASP A 37 -11.36 -9.04 -1.29
C ASP A 37 -10.17 -9.02 -2.28
N VAL A 38 -10.45 -8.92 -3.58
CA VAL A 38 -9.44 -9.05 -4.66
C VAL A 38 -8.33 -8.00 -4.61
N THR A 39 -8.60 -6.81 -4.06
CA THR A 39 -7.62 -5.71 -3.93
C THR A 39 -7.08 -5.55 -2.51
N GLU A 40 -7.49 -6.41 -1.58
CA GLU A 40 -7.05 -6.37 -0.19
C GLU A 40 -5.88 -7.33 0.02
N GLU A 41 -4.86 -6.89 0.74
CA GLU A 41 -3.72 -7.74 1.10
C GLU A 41 -4.02 -8.60 2.33
N CYS A 42 -4.92 -8.12 3.19
CA CYS A 42 -5.35 -8.75 4.41
C CYS A 42 -6.72 -8.22 4.83
N ASP A 43 -7.41 -8.98 5.67
CA ASP A 43 -8.57 -8.55 6.47
C ASP A 43 -8.64 -9.49 7.68
N ASP A 44 -8.64 -8.94 8.89
CA ASP A 44 -8.73 -9.72 10.14
C ASP A 44 -10.02 -9.46 10.93
N GLY A 45 -10.99 -8.81 10.30
CA GLY A 45 -12.31 -8.54 10.86
C GLY A 45 -12.37 -7.36 11.82
N ASN A 46 -11.37 -6.46 11.81
CA ASN A 46 -11.39 -5.22 12.57
C ASN A 46 -10.57 -4.10 11.91
N ASP A 47 -10.61 -2.89 12.50
CA ASP A 47 -9.92 -1.68 12.01
C ASP A 47 -8.83 -1.20 13.01
N GLU A 48 -8.18 -2.11 13.73
CA GLU A 48 -7.10 -1.79 14.66
C GLU A 48 -5.74 -1.79 13.96
N VAL A 49 -4.79 -1.06 14.53
CA VAL A 49 -3.37 -1.13 14.12
C VAL A 49 -2.61 -2.07 15.05
N GLY A 50 -1.57 -2.70 14.53
CA GLY A 50 -0.63 -3.53 15.28
C GLY A 50 -1.07 -4.99 15.48
N ASP A 51 -2.10 -5.47 14.80
CA ASP A 51 -2.56 -6.86 14.80
C ASP A 51 -2.18 -7.65 13.53
N GLY A 52 -1.55 -6.99 12.57
CA GLY A 52 -1.07 -7.57 11.32
C GLY A 52 -1.81 -7.09 10.09
N CYS A 53 -2.94 -6.38 10.24
CA CYS A 53 -3.68 -5.82 9.12
C CYS A 53 -4.08 -4.37 9.40
N ALA A 54 -3.53 -3.43 8.63
CA ALA A 54 -3.86 -2.03 8.82
C ALA A 54 -5.33 -1.75 8.42
N PRO A 55 -5.95 -0.68 8.95
CA PRO A 55 -7.32 -0.26 8.59
C PRO A 55 -7.52 0.15 7.13
N THR A 56 -6.46 0.10 6.34
CA THR A 56 -6.44 0.31 4.89
C THR A 56 -6.31 -1.02 4.12
N CYS A 57 -6.48 -2.16 4.80
CA CYS A 57 -6.32 -3.52 4.26
C CYS A 57 -4.97 -3.76 3.59
N LYS A 58 -3.95 -3.15 4.21
CA LYS A 58 -2.53 -3.31 3.89
C LYS A 58 -1.88 -4.13 4.98
N MET A 59 -1.06 -5.09 4.59
CA MET A 59 -0.35 -5.91 5.57
C MET A 59 0.59 -5.05 6.41
N GLU A 60 0.58 -5.27 7.71
CA GLU A 60 1.53 -4.62 8.60
C GLU A 60 2.86 -5.37 8.62
N PRO A 61 4.01 -4.67 8.53
CA PRO A 61 5.31 -5.32 8.55
C PRO A 61 5.56 -6.19 9.78
N LYS A 62 5.93 -7.44 9.55
CA LYS A 62 6.31 -8.37 10.63
C LYS A 62 7.80 -8.37 10.82
N CYS A 63 8.25 -7.44 11.67
CA CYS A 63 9.66 -7.26 12.00
C CYS A 63 9.95 -7.71 13.44
N THR A 64 11.01 -8.50 13.62
CA THR A 64 11.49 -8.92 14.95
C THR A 64 13.00 -8.72 15.01
N ASP A 65 13.46 -7.94 15.99
CA ASP A 65 14.89 -7.67 16.23
C ASP A 65 15.64 -7.16 14.98
N GLY A 66 14.99 -6.30 14.19
CA GLY A 66 15.60 -5.68 13.00
C GLY A 66 15.47 -6.51 11.72
N VAL A 67 14.88 -7.71 11.79
CA VAL A 67 14.66 -8.60 10.65
C VAL A 67 13.16 -8.64 10.33
N CYS A 68 12.80 -8.21 9.13
CA CYS A 68 11.44 -8.29 8.64
C CYS A 68 11.23 -9.54 7.79
N VAL A 69 10.00 -10.05 7.81
CA VAL A 69 9.53 -10.98 6.79
C VAL A 69 9.25 -10.16 5.54
N ALA A 70 10.03 -10.40 4.50
CA ALA A 70 9.79 -9.92 3.15
C ALA A 70 8.41 -10.40 2.66
N VAL A 71 7.61 -9.48 2.14
CA VAL A 71 6.27 -9.74 1.63
C VAL A 71 6.17 -9.09 0.26
N CYS A 72 6.20 -9.93 -0.76
CA CYS A 72 6.22 -9.43 -2.12
C CYS A 72 4.93 -8.66 -2.48
N GLY A 73 5.12 -7.48 -3.04
CA GLY A 73 4.10 -6.55 -3.48
C GLY A 73 3.67 -5.54 -2.41
N ASP A 74 4.41 -5.41 -1.31
CA ASP A 74 4.10 -4.43 -0.25
C ASP A 74 4.72 -3.03 -0.50
N GLY A 75 5.46 -2.89 -1.60
CA GLY A 75 6.14 -1.67 -2.03
C GLY A 75 7.41 -1.38 -1.22
N ILE A 76 7.96 -2.38 -0.53
CA ILE A 76 9.14 -2.22 0.31
C ILE A 76 10.15 -3.33 0.04
N VAL A 77 11.26 -2.98 -0.61
CA VAL A 77 12.33 -3.95 -0.86
C VAL A 77 13.09 -4.29 0.42
N TRP A 78 12.99 -5.55 0.87
CA TRP A 78 13.80 -6.10 1.95
C TRP A 78 14.43 -7.43 1.58
N ALA A 79 15.68 -7.66 2.01
CA ALA A 79 16.35 -8.94 1.78
C ALA A 79 15.49 -10.13 2.28
N PRO A 80 15.18 -11.12 1.43
CA PRO A 80 15.89 -11.47 0.19
C PRO A 80 15.30 -10.96 -1.14
N GLU A 81 14.34 -10.03 -1.13
CA GLU A 81 13.75 -9.46 -2.35
C GLU A 81 14.80 -8.76 -3.21
N GLU A 82 14.69 -8.93 -4.52
CA GLU A 82 15.51 -8.25 -5.52
C GLU A 82 14.80 -6.98 -6.03
N CYS A 83 13.48 -6.96 -5.99
CA CYS A 83 12.60 -5.85 -6.34
C CYS A 83 11.30 -5.93 -5.53
N ASP A 84 10.55 -4.83 -5.46
CA ASP A 84 9.14 -4.80 -5.04
C ASP A 84 8.47 -3.55 -5.62
N ASP A 85 7.66 -3.72 -6.66
CA ASP A 85 6.98 -2.62 -7.35
C ASP A 85 5.57 -2.31 -6.79
N GLY A 86 5.26 -2.84 -5.61
CA GLY A 86 4.00 -2.61 -4.91
C GLY A 86 2.84 -3.47 -5.40
N ASN A 87 3.11 -4.54 -6.17
CA ASN A 87 2.09 -5.51 -6.54
C ASN A 87 2.68 -6.93 -6.77
N THR A 88 1.84 -7.89 -7.19
CA THR A 88 2.25 -9.30 -7.42
C THR A 88 1.90 -9.80 -8.82
N LEU A 89 1.72 -8.88 -9.76
CA LEU A 89 1.52 -9.20 -11.16
C LEU A 89 2.85 -9.71 -11.74
N ASP A 90 2.81 -10.74 -12.59
CA ASP A 90 3.98 -11.11 -13.38
C ASP A 90 3.92 -10.32 -14.70
N GLY A 91 5.07 -9.90 -15.22
CA GLY A 91 5.21 -9.23 -16.50
C GLY A 91 5.23 -7.70 -16.46
N ASP A 92 5.37 -7.08 -15.29
CA ASP A 92 5.58 -5.64 -15.11
C ASP A 92 6.99 -5.29 -14.57
N GLY A 93 7.86 -6.30 -14.49
CA GLY A 93 9.27 -6.16 -14.15
C GLY A 93 9.65 -6.71 -12.78
N CYS A 94 8.71 -6.77 -11.83
CA CYS A 94 8.91 -7.47 -10.57
C CYS A 94 7.93 -8.63 -10.42
N SER A 95 8.45 -9.86 -10.49
CA SER A 95 7.59 -11.05 -10.42
C SER A 95 6.80 -11.14 -9.11
N SER A 96 5.76 -11.97 -9.10
CA SER A 96 4.99 -12.38 -7.91
C SER A 96 5.81 -13.03 -6.78
N THR A 97 7.10 -13.27 -6.98
CA THR A 97 8.04 -13.76 -5.96
C THR A 97 9.18 -12.78 -5.65
N CYS A 98 9.06 -11.54 -6.09
CA CYS A 98 10.01 -10.43 -5.87
C CYS A 98 11.42 -10.75 -6.33
N THR A 99 11.48 -11.46 -7.45
CA THR A 99 12.65 -11.59 -8.31
C THR A 99 12.47 -10.70 -9.52
N GLU A 100 13.56 -10.05 -9.94
CA GLU A 100 13.60 -9.22 -11.12
C GLU A 100 13.31 -10.05 -12.38
N GLU A 101 12.42 -9.55 -13.23
CA GLU A 101 12.02 -10.25 -14.45
C GLU A 101 13.04 -10.05 -15.58
N VAL A 102 13.11 -11.03 -16.48
CA VAL A 102 14.10 -11.01 -17.57
C VAL A 102 13.76 -9.90 -18.57
N GLY A 103 14.71 -9.00 -18.82
CA GLY A 103 14.54 -7.84 -19.73
C GLY A 103 14.15 -6.55 -19.01
N PHE A 104 14.04 -6.58 -17.68
CA PHE A 104 13.80 -5.41 -16.85
C PHE A 104 15.03 -5.05 -16.01
N ASP A 105 15.19 -3.75 -15.72
CA ASP A 105 16.10 -3.20 -14.70
C ASP A 105 15.26 -2.53 -13.61
N CYS A 106 15.25 -3.12 -12.42
CA CYS A 106 14.52 -2.62 -11.27
C CYS A 106 15.43 -1.77 -10.38
N VAL A 107 15.07 -0.51 -10.19
CA VAL A 107 15.80 0.39 -9.29
C VAL A 107 14.92 0.84 -8.12
N GLU A 108 15.46 0.73 -6.91
CA GLU A 108 14.87 1.39 -5.74
C GLU A 108 14.92 2.90 -5.98
N ILE A 109 13.75 3.48 -6.20
CA ILE A 109 13.63 4.93 -6.21
C ILE A 109 13.19 5.36 -4.82
N ALA A 110 14.02 6.16 -4.15
CA ALA A 110 13.52 6.94 -3.02
C ALA A 110 12.57 8.00 -3.64
N PRO A 111 11.24 7.86 -3.52
CA PRO A 111 10.35 8.86 -4.08
C PRO A 111 10.67 10.21 -3.44
N ASP A 112 10.45 11.30 -4.17
CA ASP A 112 10.49 12.63 -3.56
C ASP A 112 9.60 12.58 -2.29
N PRO A 113 10.14 12.90 -1.10
CA PRO A 113 9.41 12.71 0.14
C PRO A 113 8.11 13.50 0.06
N PRO A 114 6.93 12.83 0.14
CA PRO A 114 5.66 13.47 -0.10
C PRO A 114 5.47 14.62 0.91
N ALA A 115 4.75 15.67 0.49
CA ALA A 115 4.51 16.83 1.37
C ALA A 115 3.81 16.45 2.68
N GLN A 116 3.07 15.34 2.68
CA GLN A 116 2.36 14.79 3.82
C GLN A 116 2.31 13.27 3.73
N ILE A 117 2.40 12.59 4.86
CA ILE A 117 2.09 11.16 5.01
C ILE A 117 0.85 10.99 5.90
N LEU A 118 0.11 9.90 5.69
CA LEU A 118 -1.06 9.55 6.50
C LEU A 118 -0.71 8.30 7.31
N LEU A 119 -0.84 8.36 8.63
CA LEU A 119 -0.67 7.20 9.50
C LEU A 119 -2.03 6.70 9.98
N PRO A 120 -2.34 5.41 9.86
CA PRO A 120 -3.50 4.85 10.53
C PRO A 120 -3.29 4.90 12.05
N VAL A 121 -4.35 5.24 12.77
CA VAL A 121 -4.34 5.29 14.24
C VAL A 121 -5.61 4.67 14.78
N THR A 122 -5.49 3.92 15.88
CA THR A 122 -6.62 3.39 16.61
C THR A 122 -6.94 4.28 17.79
N LEU A 123 -8.17 4.74 17.87
CA LEU A 123 -8.70 5.47 19.02
C LEU A 123 -9.72 4.63 19.76
N ARG A 124 -9.73 4.76 21.09
CA ARG A 124 -10.75 4.13 21.92
C ARG A 124 -11.33 5.16 22.87
N ASP A 125 -12.64 5.36 22.76
CA ASP A 125 -13.43 6.28 23.57
C ASP A 125 -13.85 5.59 24.88
N PHE A 126 -13.75 6.26 26.03
CA PHE A 126 -14.08 5.69 27.34
C PHE A 126 -15.11 6.55 28.08
N LEU A 127 -16.00 5.88 28.80
CA LEU A 127 -16.89 6.57 29.74
C LEU A 127 -16.19 6.83 31.07
N PRO A 128 -16.11 8.07 31.57
CA PRO A 128 -15.59 8.32 32.91
C PRO A 128 -16.56 7.81 33.99
N ALA A 129 -16.02 7.21 35.06
CA ALA A 129 -16.79 6.59 36.15
C ALA A 129 -16.85 7.40 37.47
N CYS A 130 -16.55 8.68 37.42
CA CYS A 130 -16.41 9.53 38.62
C CYS A 130 -17.17 10.84 38.53
N GLY A 131 -17.69 11.25 39.70
CA GLY A 131 -18.47 12.48 39.85
C GLY A 131 -19.98 12.27 39.69
N THR A 132 -20.73 13.35 39.78
CA THR A 132 -22.19 13.32 39.70
C THR A 132 -22.65 13.18 38.24
N GLY A 133 -23.33 12.08 37.92
CA GLY A 133 -23.82 11.79 36.56
C GLY A 133 -22.90 10.90 35.74
N ALA A 134 -21.79 10.43 36.31
CA ALA A 134 -20.92 9.42 35.70
C ALA A 134 -21.57 8.03 35.69
N ARG A 135 -21.08 7.17 34.80
CA ARG A 135 -21.57 5.80 34.68
C ARG A 135 -21.04 4.89 35.78
N LEU A 136 -21.83 3.87 36.13
CA LEU A 136 -21.41 2.82 37.07
C LEU A 136 -20.29 1.97 36.47
N THR A 137 -19.38 1.52 37.33
CA THR A 137 -18.31 0.56 36.99
C THR A 137 -18.84 -0.87 37.01
N ASP A 138 -18.11 -1.82 36.45
CA ASP A 138 -18.42 -3.26 36.51
C ASP A 138 -18.49 -3.83 37.93
N THR A 139 -17.83 -3.18 38.89
CA THR A 139 -17.87 -3.58 40.31
C THR A 139 -19.08 -3.05 41.08
N ASP A 140 -19.84 -2.11 40.50
CA ASP A 140 -20.97 -1.48 41.17
C ASP A 140 -22.25 -2.33 41.08
N VAL A 141 -23.00 -2.40 42.17
CA VAL A 141 -24.25 -3.16 42.23
C VAL A 141 -25.30 -2.54 41.31
N GLY A 142 -25.70 -3.30 40.27
CA GLY A 142 -26.70 -2.88 39.30
C GLY A 142 -26.13 -2.16 38.08
N ALA A 143 -24.81 -2.15 37.91
CA ALA A 143 -24.18 -1.71 36.69
C ALA A 143 -24.62 -2.56 35.48
N VAL A 144 -24.77 -1.90 34.35
CA VAL A 144 -25.09 -2.52 33.06
C VAL A 144 -24.23 -1.87 32.00
N ALA A 145 -23.76 -2.66 31.03
CA ALA A 145 -22.91 -2.19 29.94
C ALA A 145 -23.62 -1.10 29.08
N PRO A 146 -22.88 -0.15 28.49
CA PRO A 146 -21.42 0.06 28.68
C PRO A 146 -21.06 0.40 30.14
N PHE A 147 -19.89 0.06 30.64
CA PHE A 147 -19.44 0.40 31.99
C PHE A 147 -18.62 1.69 31.97
N GLY A 148 -18.64 2.43 33.07
CA GLY A 148 -17.68 3.51 33.29
C GLY A 148 -16.31 2.94 33.62
N HIS A 149 -15.27 3.64 33.21
CA HIS A 149 -13.88 3.35 33.47
C HIS A 149 -13.30 4.28 34.56
N GLN A 150 -12.58 3.70 35.53
CA GLN A 150 -12.16 4.39 36.75
C GLN A 150 -10.86 5.18 36.61
N ASP A 151 -10.16 5.02 35.50
CA ASP A 151 -8.92 5.76 35.26
C ASP A 151 -9.10 7.10 34.55
N PHE A 152 -10.28 7.34 33.98
CA PHE A 152 -10.59 8.58 33.26
C PHE A 152 -11.33 9.54 34.19
N GLU A 153 -10.83 10.76 34.34
CA GLU A 153 -11.37 11.86 35.17
C GLU A 153 -11.35 11.66 36.70
N CYS A 154 -10.95 10.48 37.20
CA CYS A 154 -11.21 10.12 38.60
C CYS A 154 -10.09 10.47 39.57
N TYR A 155 -8.90 10.66 39.03
CA TYR A 155 -7.75 11.09 39.81
C TYR A 155 -7.64 12.61 39.72
N THR A 156 -7.25 13.24 40.83
CA THR A 156 -7.06 14.69 40.89
C THR A 156 -5.59 14.99 41.19
N GLY A 157 -4.90 15.69 40.28
CA GLY A 157 -3.52 16.16 40.46
C GLY A 157 -2.81 16.39 39.11
N ASP A 158 -1.83 17.30 39.09
CA ASP A 158 -1.11 17.74 37.88
C ASP A 158 0.37 17.28 37.90
N ASP A 159 0.62 16.05 38.34
CA ASP A 159 1.97 15.54 38.54
C ASP A 159 2.35 14.52 37.45
N ILE A 160 3.37 14.89 36.68
CA ILE A 160 4.07 13.95 35.80
C ILE A 160 4.59 12.75 36.61
N MET A 161 4.33 11.56 36.11
CA MET A 161 4.67 10.30 36.74
C MET A 161 5.35 9.36 35.75
N PHE A 162 6.67 9.35 35.81
CA PHE A 162 7.49 8.33 35.14
C PHE A 162 7.40 6.98 35.87
N GLY A 163 7.60 5.89 35.13
CA GLY A 163 7.64 4.52 35.61
C GLY A 163 6.26 3.98 35.99
N ASN A 164 5.20 4.46 35.33
CA ASN A 164 3.84 3.95 35.49
C ASN A 164 3.53 2.74 34.58
N VAL A 165 4.43 2.43 33.64
CA VAL A 165 4.41 1.22 32.81
C VAL A 165 5.73 0.45 32.91
N GLU A 166 5.71 -0.84 32.60
CA GLU A 166 6.92 -1.67 32.53
C GLU A 166 7.76 -1.31 31.30
N ASP A 167 9.05 -1.68 31.32
CA ASP A 167 9.99 -1.40 30.23
C ASP A 167 9.69 -2.21 28.95
N THR A 168 8.81 -3.21 29.02
CA THR A 168 8.46 -4.10 27.90
C THR A 168 6.95 -4.22 27.75
N LEU A 169 6.50 -4.32 26.49
CA LEU A 169 5.11 -4.63 26.16
C LEU A 169 4.74 -6.06 26.56
N ASP A 170 3.44 -6.31 26.75
CA ASP A 170 2.93 -7.68 26.91
C ASP A 170 2.88 -8.45 25.60
N THR A 171 2.38 -9.69 25.65
CA THR A 171 2.28 -10.58 24.48
C THR A 171 1.32 -10.10 23.41
N GLY A 172 0.45 -9.14 23.70
CA GLY A 172 -0.42 -8.48 22.73
C GLY A 172 0.12 -7.11 22.28
N GLY A 173 1.38 -6.82 22.59
CA GLY A 173 2.02 -5.56 22.22
C GLY A 173 1.50 -4.35 22.97
N LYS A 174 0.87 -4.51 24.15
CA LYS A 174 0.31 -3.37 24.90
C LYS A 174 1.12 -3.05 26.16
N PRO A 175 1.08 -1.79 26.66
CA PRO A 175 1.79 -1.40 27.87
C PRO A 175 1.29 -2.20 29.08
N VAL A 176 2.23 -2.55 29.97
CA VAL A 176 1.92 -3.25 31.23
C VAL A 176 2.00 -2.26 32.38
N ARG A 177 0.97 -2.23 33.21
CA ARG A 177 0.90 -1.32 34.37
C ARG A 177 1.96 -1.64 35.41
N VAL A 178 2.68 -0.62 35.87
CA VAL A 178 3.39 -0.64 37.15
C VAL A 178 2.50 -0.04 38.24
N PRO A 179 2.23 -0.74 39.36
CA PRO A 179 1.32 -0.25 40.40
C PRO A 179 1.65 1.16 40.89
N ASN A 180 0.67 2.05 40.78
CA ASN A 180 0.84 3.47 41.07
C ASN A 180 -0.45 4.09 41.65
N PRO A 181 -0.39 5.35 42.16
CA PRO A 181 -1.53 6.03 42.76
C PRO A 181 -2.50 6.67 41.77
N VAL A 182 -2.15 6.73 40.48
CA VAL A 182 -2.88 7.47 39.43
C VAL A 182 -3.60 6.56 38.44
N THR A 183 -3.54 5.25 38.63
CA THR A 183 -4.27 4.23 37.86
C THR A 183 -4.82 3.19 38.82
N PHE A 184 -6.01 2.68 38.55
CA PHE A 184 -6.87 1.99 39.50
C PHE A 184 -6.42 0.57 39.79
N SER A 185 -6.28 -0.24 38.75
CA SER A 185 -5.85 -1.63 38.87
C SER A 185 -5.30 -2.15 37.56
N ASP A 186 -4.62 -3.30 37.62
CA ASP A 186 -4.12 -3.95 36.41
C ASP A 186 -5.28 -4.32 35.47
N ALA A 187 -6.42 -4.75 36.00
CA ALA A 187 -7.61 -5.08 35.21
C ALA A 187 -8.20 -3.86 34.47
N SER A 188 -8.21 -2.69 35.12
CA SER A 188 -8.64 -1.44 34.47
C SER A 188 -7.64 -1.04 33.39
N PHE A 189 -6.34 -1.06 33.71
CA PHE A 189 -5.33 -0.63 32.75
C PHE A 189 -5.26 -1.53 31.50
N THR A 190 -5.54 -2.83 31.64
CA THR A 190 -5.53 -3.75 30.49
C THR A 190 -6.54 -3.39 29.39
N THR A 191 -7.59 -2.61 29.69
CA THR A 191 -8.59 -2.19 28.70
C THR A 191 -8.23 -0.90 27.95
N TRP A 192 -7.19 -0.16 28.36
CA TRP A 192 -6.86 1.15 27.74
C TRP A 192 -6.59 1.03 26.24
N PHE A 193 -5.81 0.04 25.84
CA PHE A 193 -5.42 -0.16 24.43
C PHE A 193 -5.95 -1.49 23.89
N ARG A 194 -7.15 -1.88 24.31
CA ARG A 194 -7.83 -3.08 23.84
C ARG A 194 -9.30 -2.80 23.64
N SER A 195 -9.81 -3.18 22.48
CA SER A 195 -11.23 -3.00 22.19
C SER A 195 -12.07 -3.92 23.05
N ASP A 196 -13.03 -3.34 23.75
CA ASP A 196 -13.98 -4.04 24.58
C ASP A 196 -15.30 -3.28 24.54
N ALA A 197 -16.32 -3.86 23.89
CA ALA A 197 -17.61 -3.23 23.71
C ALA A 197 -18.36 -2.93 25.03
N ASP A 198 -17.94 -3.51 26.15
CA ASP A 198 -18.46 -3.14 27.45
C ASP A 198 -17.78 -1.88 28.01
N TYR A 199 -16.54 -1.55 27.65
CA TYR A 199 -15.80 -0.42 28.25
C TYR A 199 -15.49 0.73 27.30
N ASN A 200 -15.34 0.45 26.00
CA ASN A 200 -14.91 1.45 25.03
C ASN A 200 -15.59 1.32 23.66
N ARG A 201 -15.41 2.35 22.84
CA ARG A 201 -15.77 2.37 21.43
C ARG A 201 -14.52 2.63 20.61
N THR A 202 -14.21 1.69 19.73
CA THR A 202 -13.01 1.74 18.91
C THR A 202 -13.30 2.44 17.59
N PHE A 203 -12.38 3.30 17.17
CA PHE A 203 -12.43 4.05 15.94
C PHE A 203 -11.06 3.99 15.25
N SER A 204 -11.07 4.02 13.92
CA SER A 204 -9.87 4.18 13.12
C SER A 204 -9.90 5.52 12.40
N MET A 205 -8.75 6.17 12.28
CA MET A 205 -8.60 7.37 11.46
C MET A 205 -7.19 7.50 10.90
N MET A 206 -7.03 8.38 9.90
CA MET A 206 -5.74 8.72 9.34
C MET A 206 -5.22 10.02 9.94
N LEU A 207 -4.04 9.98 10.55
CA LEU A 207 -3.34 11.13 11.10
C LEU A 207 -2.40 11.73 10.04
N PRO A 208 -2.62 13.00 9.62
CA PRO A 208 -1.79 13.62 8.59
C PRO A 208 -0.52 14.26 9.19
N LEU A 209 0.65 13.75 8.81
CA LEU A 209 1.94 14.31 9.22
C LEU A 209 2.55 15.11 8.08
N ASN A 210 2.90 16.37 8.34
CA ASN A 210 3.48 17.25 7.34
C ASN A 210 5.01 17.09 7.28
N HIS A 211 5.56 17.09 6.07
CA HIS A 211 7.01 17.05 5.85
C HIS A 211 7.65 18.38 6.29
N LEU A 212 8.65 18.31 7.17
CA LEU A 212 9.40 19.47 7.67
C LEU A 212 10.75 19.66 6.94
N GLY A 213 11.14 18.72 6.08
CA GLY A 213 12.44 18.64 5.44
C GLY A 213 13.37 17.63 6.11
N SER A 214 14.41 17.19 5.38
CA SER A 214 15.41 16.20 5.84
C SER A 214 14.79 14.86 6.29
N GLY A 215 13.68 14.43 5.68
CA GLY A 215 13.03 13.16 6.01
C GLY A 215 12.26 13.17 7.34
N VAL A 216 12.00 14.35 7.91
CA VAL A 216 11.25 14.52 9.16
C VAL A 216 9.79 14.85 8.88
N TYR A 217 8.88 14.10 9.47
CA TYR A 217 7.43 14.30 9.40
C TYR A 217 6.88 14.65 10.77
N ARG A 218 5.87 15.52 10.83
CA ARG A 218 5.28 15.95 12.10
C ARG A 218 3.77 16.09 12.04
N PHE A 219 3.10 15.53 13.04
CA PHE A 219 1.75 15.90 13.43
C PHE A 219 1.82 16.82 14.65
N GLU A 220 1.02 17.87 14.68
CA GLU A 220 0.90 18.76 15.84
C GLU A 220 -0.54 19.28 15.94
N SER A 221 -1.16 19.09 17.10
CA SER A 221 -2.43 19.70 17.45
C SER A 221 -2.38 20.35 18.83
N ALA A 222 -2.69 21.65 18.85
CA ALA A 222 -2.85 22.43 20.07
C ALA A 222 -4.23 22.24 20.75
N ALA A 223 -5.13 21.48 20.12
CA ALA A 223 -6.46 21.14 20.61
C ALA A 223 -6.88 19.82 19.94
N HIS A 224 -6.46 18.69 20.51
CA HIS A 224 -6.62 17.37 19.89
C HIS A 224 -7.90 16.67 20.38
N PHE A 225 -9.01 16.87 19.66
CA PHE A 225 -10.30 16.23 19.98
C PHE A 225 -10.84 15.43 18.80
N PRO A 226 -10.16 14.31 18.42
CA PRO A 226 -10.50 13.54 17.24
C PRO A 226 -11.89 12.88 17.29
N LEU A 227 -12.44 12.68 18.49
CA LEU A 227 -13.72 12.01 18.72
C LEU A 227 -14.88 12.97 19.01
N ASP A 228 -14.72 14.27 18.72
CA ASP A 228 -15.80 15.25 18.83
C ASP A 228 -17.03 14.82 18.00
N GLY A 229 -18.15 14.59 18.68
CA GLY A 229 -19.40 14.15 18.05
C GLY A 229 -19.46 12.66 17.68
N LEU A 230 -18.52 11.85 18.16
CA LEU A 230 -18.47 10.40 17.99
C LEU A 230 -18.50 9.69 19.36
N GLY A 231 -18.67 8.37 19.37
CA GLY A 231 -18.59 7.57 20.60
C GLY A 231 -19.72 7.86 21.60
N PHE A 232 -19.37 7.85 22.88
CA PHE A 232 -20.33 7.86 23.98
C PHE A 232 -21.07 9.19 24.17
N VAL A 233 -20.54 10.29 23.63
CA VAL A 233 -21.22 11.60 23.66
C VAL A 233 -22.46 11.65 22.76
N VAL A 234 -22.61 10.71 21.81
CA VAL A 234 -23.76 10.59 20.91
C VAL A 234 -24.55 9.27 21.05
N GLU A 235 -24.05 8.32 21.84
CA GLU A 235 -24.75 7.05 22.11
C GLU A 235 -25.88 7.26 23.15
N ASP A 236 -27.11 6.78 22.85
CA ASP A 236 -28.24 6.82 23.80
C ASP A 236 -28.17 5.63 24.75
N CYS A 237 -27.89 5.91 26.01
CA CYS A 237 -27.80 4.92 27.06
C CYS A 237 -29.09 4.72 27.87
N GLY A 238 -30.19 5.33 27.41
CA GLY A 238 -31.53 5.07 27.90
C GLY A 238 -32.37 6.33 28.07
N GLY A 239 -33.55 6.33 27.44
CA GLY A 239 -34.55 7.39 27.65
C GLY A 239 -34.18 8.72 27.00
N GLY A 240 -33.34 8.70 25.95
CA GLY A 240 -32.86 9.91 25.27
C GLY A 240 -31.75 10.62 26.04
N VAL A 241 -31.04 9.91 26.92
CA VAL A 241 -29.92 10.44 27.70
C VAL A 241 -28.63 9.85 27.13
N MET A 242 -27.75 10.72 26.64
CA MET A 242 -26.46 10.30 26.11
C MET A 242 -25.61 9.65 27.20
N CYS A 243 -24.81 8.65 26.84
CA CYS A 243 -23.96 7.93 27.77
C CYS A 243 -22.96 8.86 28.46
N GLU A 244 -22.39 9.80 27.70
CA GLU A 244 -21.48 10.81 28.20
C GLU A 244 -22.01 12.24 27.98
N PRO A 245 -21.94 13.12 28.99
CA PRO A 245 -22.15 14.54 28.76
C PRO A 245 -20.93 15.19 28.09
N VAL A 246 -21.15 15.91 27.00
CA VAL A 246 -20.11 16.75 26.37
C VAL A 246 -19.59 17.80 27.36
N ARG A 247 -18.27 17.87 27.53
CA ARG A 247 -17.60 18.82 28.43
C ARG A 247 -16.93 19.91 27.61
N ILE A 248 -17.20 21.17 27.93
CA ILE A 248 -16.68 22.36 27.21
C ILE A 248 -16.77 22.30 25.67
N GLY A 249 -17.66 21.48 25.12
CA GLY A 249 -17.85 21.30 23.68
C GLY A 249 -17.03 20.17 23.05
N HIS A 250 -16.28 19.41 23.84
CA HIS A 250 -15.35 18.39 23.36
C HIS A 250 -15.61 17.00 23.96
N ASN A 251 -15.15 15.98 23.23
CA ASN A 251 -15.02 14.60 23.71
C ASN A 251 -13.62 14.38 24.29
N PHE A 252 -13.58 13.91 25.53
CA PHE A 252 -12.37 13.61 26.30
C PHE A 252 -12.40 12.12 26.67
N SER A 253 -11.43 11.65 27.45
CA SER A 253 -11.41 10.25 27.89
C SER A 253 -11.21 9.27 26.73
N PHE A 254 -10.12 9.42 26.00
CA PHE A 254 -9.79 8.53 24.91
C PHE A 254 -8.32 8.14 24.93
N THR A 255 -8.03 6.98 24.33
CA THR A 255 -6.67 6.56 24.04
C THR A 255 -6.39 6.65 22.55
N THR A 256 -5.13 6.88 22.19
CA THR A 256 -4.63 6.83 20.81
C THR A 256 -3.47 5.85 20.75
N GLU A 257 -3.51 4.96 19.78
CA GLU A 257 -2.49 3.95 19.50
C GLU A 257 -2.02 4.09 18.06
N ILE A 258 -0.70 4.14 17.88
CA ILE A 258 -0.07 4.33 16.57
C ILE A 258 1.09 3.36 16.45
N HIS A 259 1.11 2.60 15.35
CA HIS A 259 2.20 1.72 14.98
C HIS A 259 2.86 2.25 13.71
N TYR A 260 4.19 2.30 13.69
CA TYR A 260 4.94 2.58 12.47
C TYR A 260 6.29 1.87 12.48
N TRP A 261 6.80 1.60 11.28
CA TRP A 261 8.08 0.93 11.06
C TRP A 261 9.06 1.89 10.39
N PHE A 262 10.31 1.84 10.81
CA PHE A 262 11.38 2.66 10.25
C PHE A 262 12.69 1.87 10.17
N GLN A 263 13.50 2.18 9.16
CA GLN A 263 14.86 1.66 9.08
C GLN A 263 15.78 2.52 9.94
N TYR A 264 16.53 1.90 10.84
CA TYR A 264 17.45 2.60 11.72
C TYR A 264 18.76 2.97 11.02
N ALA A 265 18.96 4.26 10.74
CA ALA A 265 20.16 4.84 10.12
C ALA A 265 21.21 5.30 11.15
N GLY A 266 20.82 5.49 12.41
CA GLY A 266 21.74 5.84 13.51
C GLY A 266 21.77 7.31 13.88
N ASP A 267 20.86 8.13 13.38
CA ASP A 267 20.76 9.57 13.64
C ASP A 267 19.35 10.05 13.99
N GLU A 268 18.40 9.12 14.12
CA GLU A 268 17.00 9.40 14.42
C GLU A 268 16.83 10.09 15.77
N VAL A 269 16.00 11.12 15.75
CA VAL A 269 15.50 11.82 16.94
C VAL A 269 14.00 11.88 16.84
N LEU A 270 13.33 11.35 17.85
CA LEU A 270 11.87 11.30 17.92
C LEU A 270 11.42 12.18 19.08
N ASP A 271 10.50 13.10 18.78
CA ASP A 271 9.95 14.06 19.73
C ASP A 271 8.45 13.83 19.85
N PHE A 272 7.96 13.83 21.08
CA PHE A 272 6.56 13.59 21.42
C PHE A 272 6.07 14.64 22.40
N THR A 273 4.79 14.98 22.35
CA THR A 273 4.13 15.80 23.37
C THR A 273 2.73 15.27 23.62
N GLY A 274 2.39 15.15 24.89
CA GLY A 274 1.07 14.74 25.36
C GLY A 274 0.59 15.59 26.53
N ASP A 275 -0.73 15.65 26.63
CA ASP A 275 -1.56 16.11 27.74
C ASP A 275 -2.72 15.11 27.66
N ASP A 276 -2.69 13.97 28.33
CA ASP A 276 -1.87 13.61 29.49
C ASP A 276 -0.73 12.62 29.17
N ASP A 277 -1.02 11.31 29.17
CA ASP A 277 0.00 10.26 29.15
C ASP A 277 0.53 10.00 27.73
N VAL A 278 1.85 9.89 27.57
CA VAL A 278 2.49 9.37 26.35
C VAL A 278 3.59 8.39 26.69
N TRP A 279 3.51 7.19 26.11
CA TRP A 279 4.57 6.18 26.14
C TRP A 279 4.95 5.80 24.72
N VAL A 280 6.25 5.70 24.46
CA VAL A 280 6.77 5.26 23.17
C VAL A 280 7.66 4.07 23.39
N PHE A 281 7.31 2.97 22.73
CA PHE A 281 8.08 1.75 22.72
C PHE A 281 8.75 1.59 21.36
N ILE A 282 10.01 1.17 21.36
CA ILE A 282 10.78 0.90 20.14
C ILE A 282 11.36 -0.49 20.28
N ASN A 283 11.09 -1.34 19.29
CA ASN A 283 11.44 -2.76 19.34
C ASN A 283 10.94 -3.43 20.64
N GLY A 284 9.70 -3.10 21.05
CA GLY A 284 9.08 -3.62 22.27
C GLY A 284 9.61 -3.05 23.59
N HIS A 285 10.54 -2.10 23.57
CA HIS A 285 11.18 -1.52 24.75
C HIS A 285 10.84 -0.04 24.96
N LEU A 286 10.54 0.36 26.19
CA LEU A 286 10.20 1.74 26.54
C LEU A 286 11.36 2.69 26.22
N ALA A 287 11.10 3.66 25.34
CA ALA A 287 12.06 4.64 24.85
C ALA A 287 11.73 6.08 25.32
N VAL A 288 10.44 6.42 25.42
CA VAL A 288 9.95 7.69 25.96
C VAL A 288 8.84 7.40 26.95
N ASP A 289 8.93 8.02 28.11
CA ASP A 289 7.92 7.95 29.17
C ASP A 289 7.57 9.37 29.59
N VAL A 290 6.34 9.75 29.30
CA VAL A 290 5.70 11.00 29.70
C VAL A 290 4.34 10.62 30.28
N GLY A 291 4.37 9.76 31.31
CA GLY A 291 3.18 9.34 32.02
C GLY A 291 2.70 10.33 33.09
N GLY A 292 1.50 10.10 33.61
CA GLY A 292 0.81 10.92 34.61
C GLY A 292 -0.15 11.92 33.98
N MET A 293 -0.99 12.54 34.82
CA MET A 293 -1.85 13.64 34.39
C MET A 293 -1.09 14.95 34.55
N HIS A 294 -0.93 15.70 33.47
CA HIS A 294 -0.15 16.92 33.46
C HIS A 294 -0.50 17.80 32.26
N PRO A 295 -0.37 19.14 32.37
CA PRO A 295 -0.40 20.02 31.20
C PRO A 295 0.66 19.60 30.17
N PRO A 296 0.62 20.10 28.92
CA PRO A 296 1.42 19.57 27.82
C PRO A 296 2.90 19.41 28.16
N ARG A 297 3.40 18.16 28.10
CA ARG A 297 4.81 17.82 28.32
C ARG A 297 5.40 17.15 27.11
N SER A 298 6.64 17.53 26.80
CA SER A 298 7.40 16.94 25.72
C SER A 298 8.40 15.91 26.24
N GLY A 299 8.49 14.79 25.53
CA GLY A 299 9.54 13.78 25.64
C GLY A 299 10.33 13.69 24.33
N SER A 300 11.58 13.27 24.39
CA SER A 300 12.41 13.09 23.21
C SER A 300 13.40 11.95 23.41
N VAL A 301 13.70 11.22 22.35
CA VAL A 301 14.71 10.17 22.36
C VAL A 301 15.62 10.29 21.14
N THR A 302 16.92 10.30 21.38
CA THR A 302 17.95 10.18 20.33
C THR A 302 18.36 8.71 20.25
N LEU A 303 17.96 8.00 19.19
CA LEU A 303 18.07 6.54 19.12
C LEU A 303 19.53 6.05 19.19
N SER A 304 20.47 6.80 18.62
CA SER A 304 21.91 6.50 18.72
C SER A 304 22.47 6.41 20.14
N THR A 305 21.81 7.06 21.11
CA THR A 305 22.25 7.03 22.51
C THR A 305 21.70 5.84 23.30
N VAL A 306 20.59 5.26 22.83
CA VAL A 306 19.86 4.17 23.50
C VAL A 306 19.81 2.88 22.67
N ALA A 307 20.40 2.86 21.48
CA ALA A 307 20.38 1.74 20.54
C ALA A 307 20.71 0.38 21.19
N ALA A 308 21.74 0.33 22.04
CA ALA A 308 22.13 -0.91 22.71
C ALA A 308 21.09 -1.43 23.70
N THR A 309 20.33 -0.53 24.35
CA THR A 309 19.25 -0.88 25.29
C THR A 309 18.01 -1.35 24.53
N LEU A 310 17.73 -0.73 23.39
CA LEU A 310 16.57 -1.03 22.53
C LEU A 310 16.84 -2.17 21.53
N GLY A 311 18.07 -2.68 21.45
CA GLY A 311 18.44 -3.76 20.52
C GLY A 311 18.59 -3.33 19.06
N LEU A 312 18.91 -2.06 18.80
CA LEU A 312 18.95 -1.50 17.44
C LEU A 312 20.32 -1.71 16.76
N THR A 313 20.27 -2.02 15.47
CA THR A 313 21.43 -2.18 14.58
C THR A 313 21.19 -1.40 13.29
N VAL A 314 22.21 -0.67 12.82
CA VAL A 314 22.09 0.19 11.64
C VAL A 314 21.72 -0.66 10.43
N GLY A 315 20.69 -0.22 9.68
CA GLY A 315 20.10 -0.93 8.55
C GLY A 315 18.95 -1.87 8.92
N GLY A 316 18.78 -2.20 10.20
CA GLY A 316 17.64 -2.98 10.68
C GLY A 316 16.36 -2.15 10.71
N VAL A 317 15.22 -2.81 10.50
CA VAL A 317 13.89 -2.19 10.52
C VAL A 317 13.19 -2.53 11.83
N TYR A 318 12.69 -1.50 12.50
CA TYR A 318 12.13 -1.62 13.84
C TYR A 318 10.76 -0.97 13.90
N GLU A 319 9.89 -1.55 14.73
CA GLU A 319 8.61 -0.97 15.07
C GLU A 319 8.78 0.06 16.18
N ALA A 320 8.10 1.19 16.02
CA ALA A 320 7.84 2.14 17.07
C ALA A 320 6.32 2.24 17.30
N VAL A 321 5.93 2.09 18.56
CA VAL A 321 4.53 2.13 18.99
C VAL A 321 4.34 3.28 19.96
N VAL A 322 3.36 4.14 19.68
CA VAL A 322 3.00 5.28 20.52
C VAL A 322 1.66 5.00 21.17
N PHE A 323 1.66 5.06 22.50
CA PHE A 323 0.47 4.95 23.33
C PHE A 323 0.22 6.29 23.99
N HIS A 324 -0.93 6.88 23.72
CA HIS A 324 -1.37 8.14 24.29
C HIS A 324 -2.72 7.96 24.98
N ALA A 325 -2.92 8.64 26.11
CA ALA A 325 -4.22 8.69 26.77
C ALA A 325 -4.55 10.12 27.19
N GLU A 326 -5.64 10.65 26.64
CA GLU A 326 -6.32 11.83 27.14
C GLU A 326 -7.31 11.37 28.22
N ARG A 327 -7.07 11.74 29.47
CA ARG A 327 -7.91 11.28 30.58
C ARG A 327 -8.31 12.36 31.56
N HIS A 328 -7.98 13.62 31.25
CA HIS A 328 -8.50 14.78 31.94
C HIS A 328 -9.36 15.63 30.98
N THR A 329 -10.00 16.70 31.48
CA THR A 329 -11.02 17.48 30.74
C THR A 329 -10.71 18.97 30.69
N ASP A 330 -9.49 19.34 31.05
CA ASP A 330 -9.03 20.73 31.10
C ASP A 330 -8.32 21.18 29.80
N GLY A 331 -7.80 20.24 29.00
CA GLY A 331 -7.09 20.48 27.75
C GLY A 331 -6.83 19.15 27.01
N SER A 332 -6.42 19.22 25.75
CA SER A 332 -5.86 18.06 25.05
C SER A 332 -4.87 18.50 23.97
N ASN A 333 -3.67 17.95 24.03
CA ASN A 333 -2.55 18.34 23.18
C ASN A 333 -1.77 17.12 22.71
N TYR A 334 -1.51 17.04 21.41
CA TYR A 334 -0.82 15.90 20.86
C TYR A 334 0.14 16.31 19.74
N MET A 335 1.37 15.82 19.82
CA MET A 335 2.41 16.08 18.83
C MET A 335 3.35 14.89 18.76
N LEU A 336 3.73 14.50 17.54
CA LEU A 336 4.76 13.50 17.33
C LEU A 336 5.58 13.83 16.09
N THR A 337 6.86 13.47 16.11
CA THR A 337 7.74 13.51 14.94
C THR A 337 8.18 12.10 14.55
N LEU A 338 8.22 11.87 13.25
CA LEU A 338 8.83 10.70 12.63
C LEU A 338 10.05 11.12 11.83
N THR A 339 11.06 10.26 11.78
CA THR A 339 12.28 10.49 10.99
C THR A 339 12.64 9.23 10.22
N ASN A 340 13.29 9.40 9.05
CA ASN A 340 13.79 8.31 8.19
C ASN A 340 12.73 7.28 7.79
N PHE A 341 11.52 7.77 7.47
CA PHE A 341 10.48 6.94 6.87
C PHE A 341 10.75 6.81 5.37
N ASN A 342 11.59 5.86 4.97
CA ASN A 342 11.78 5.50 3.56
C ASN A 342 11.20 4.11 3.31
N ARG A 343 9.99 4.08 2.75
CA ARG A 343 9.47 2.95 1.97
C ARG A 343 9.81 3.27 0.51
N ALA A 344 10.89 2.69 0.00
CA ALA A 344 11.30 2.90 -1.38
C ALA A 344 10.83 1.69 -2.20
N PRO A 345 9.78 1.83 -3.02
CA PRO A 345 9.44 0.79 -3.98
C PRO A 345 10.51 0.71 -5.07
N SER A 346 10.61 -0.46 -5.69
CA SER A 346 11.25 -0.59 -6.98
C SER A 346 10.37 0.03 -8.06
N VAL A 347 11.00 0.70 -9.02
CA VAL A 347 10.38 0.93 -10.31
C VAL A 347 11.19 0.14 -11.32
N CYS A 348 10.50 -0.77 -12.00
CA CYS A 348 11.05 -1.60 -13.04
C CYS A 348 10.71 -1.01 -14.40
N ALA A 349 11.70 -0.98 -15.30
CA ALA A 349 11.52 -0.58 -16.67
C ALA A 349 12.24 -1.57 -17.58
N SER A 350 11.66 -1.85 -18.74
CA SER A 350 12.27 -2.68 -19.76
C SER A 350 13.48 -1.98 -20.40
N ASP A 351 14.52 -2.77 -20.66
CA ASP A 351 15.77 -2.33 -21.27
C ASP A 351 15.73 -2.45 -22.80
N CYS A 352 15.03 -1.51 -23.43
CA CYS A 352 14.93 -1.48 -24.89
C CYS A 352 16.32 -1.34 -25.57
N GLY A 353 16.73 -2.38 -26.28
CA GLY A 353 17.98 -2.51 -27.05
C GLY A 353 18.94 -3.59 -26.54
N ASP A 354 18.51 -4.47 -25.64
CA ASP A 354 19.35 -5.51 -25.04
C ASP A 354 19.31 -6.87 -25.78
N GLY A 355 18.41 -7.04 -26.74
CA GLY A 355 18.18 -8.26 -27.50
C GLY A 355 17.22 -9.26 -26.83
N VAL A 356 16.53 -8.86 -25.77
CA VAL A 356 15.51 -9.61 -25.05
C VAL A 356 14.18 -8.88 -25.24
N VAL A 357 13.13 -9.61 -25.62
CA VAL A 357 11.79 -9.03 -25.69
C VAL A 357 11.12 -9.16 -24.34
N ALA A 358 11.05 -8.05 -23.59
CA ALA A 358 10.30 -7.95 -22.34
C ALA A 358 8.78 -8.03 -22.58
N SER A 359 8.00 -8.20 -21.52
CA SER A 359 6.53 -8.37 -21.60
C SER A 359 5.78 -7.12 -22.09
N ASP A 360 6.35 -5.94 -21.88
CA ASP A 360 5.85 -4.64 -22.34
C ASP A 360 6.41 -4.21 -23.71
N GLU A 361 7.34 -4.99 -24.27
CA GLU A 361 7.95 -4.72 -25.58
C GLU A 361 7.25 -5.49 -26.70
N ALA A 362 7.08 -4.83 -27.85
CA ALA A 362 6.57 -5.51 -29.05
C ALA A 362 7.70 -6.23 -29.81
N CYS A 363 8.91 -5.69 -29.75
CA CYS A 363 10.06 -6.08 -30.55
C CYS A 363 11.35 -5.63 -29.86
N ASP A 364 12.37 -6.49 -29.82
CA ASP A 364 13.74 -6.12 -29.50
C ASP A 364 14.73 -6.98 -30.30
N ASP A 365 15.59 -6.34 -31.09
CA ASP A 365 16.63 -7.02 -31.87
C ASP A 365 18.07 -6.67 -31.43
N GLY A 366 18.19 -5.95 -30.31
CA GLY A 366 19.44 -5.47 -29.72
C GLY A 366 20.10 -4.30 -30.46
N VAL A 367 19.52 -3.83 -31.56
CA VAL A 367 20.03 -2.69 -32.35
C VAL A 367 19.01 -1.56 -32.40
N ASN A 368 17.73 -1.91 -32.54
CA ASN A 368 16.56 -1.03 -32.44
C ASN A 368 16.74 0.30 -33.19
N ASN A 369 17.20 0.23 -34.44
CA ASN A 369 17.54 1.42 -35.23
C ASN A 369 16.39 1.95 -36.11
N GLY A 370 15.22 1.29 -36.08
CA GLY A 370 14.07 1.64 -36.89
C GLY A 370 14.24 1.32 -38.38
N ASP A 371 15.21 0.46 -38.74
CA ASP A 371 15.32 -0.01 -40.11
C ASP A 371 14.13 -0.91 -40.47
N TYR A 372 13.74 -0.93 -41.73
CA TYR A 372 12.62 -1.73 -42.19
C TYR A 372 12.78 -3.23 -41.84
N GLY A 373 11.75 -3.81 -41.22
CA GLY A 373 11.74 -5.20 -40.75
C GLY A 373 12.49 -5.45 -39.43
N THR A 374 12.85 -4.38 -38.71
CA THR A 374 13.54 -4.43 -37.40
C THR A 374 12.67 -3.78 -36.31
N CYS A 375 13.27 -3.39 -35.19
CA CYS A 375 12.59 -2.69 -34.12
C CYS A 375 12.94 -1.19 -34.14
N ASN A 376 11.97 -0.36 -33.76
CA ASN A 376 12.18 1.07 -33.52
C ASN A 376 12.97 1.29 -32.21
N PRO A 377 13.57 2.48 -32.02
CA PRO A 377 14.25 2.82 -30.76
C PRO A 377 13.35 2.84 -29.51
N ASP A 378 12.04 2.72 -29.67
CA ASP A 378 11.04 2.62 -28.59
C ASP A 378 10.46 1.20 -28.45
N CYS A 379 11.14 0.19 -29.03
CA CYS A 379 10.75 -1.23 -28.98
C CYS A 379 9.36 -1.54 -29.53
N SER A 380 8.81 -0.61 -30.33
CA SER A 380 7.73 -0.88 -31.26
C SER A 380 8.28 -1.49 -32.56
N PHE A 381 7.45 -2.19 -33.31
CA PHE A 381 7.86 -2.67 -34.63
C PHE A 381 8.13 -1.48 -35.57
N ALA A 382 9.30 -1.45 -36.20
CA ALA A 382 9.57 -0.57 -37.33
C ALA A 382 8.73 -1.02 -38.55
N PRO A 383 8.50 -0.18 -39.56
CA PRO A 383 7.83 -0.55 -40.81
C PRO A 383 8.25 -1.95 -41.32
N TYR A 384 7.29 -2.83 -41.59
CA TYR A 384 7.60 -4.20 -42.02
C TYR A 384 6.48 -4.84 -42.85
N CYS A 385 6.90 -5.68 -43.79
CA CYS A 385 5.98 -6.50 -44.58
C CYS A 385 5.22 -7.50 -43.69
N GLY A 386 3.93 -7.25 -43.52
CA GLY A 386 2.99 -8.03 -42.70
C GLY A 386 2.16 -7.17 -41.76
N ASP A 387 2.40 -5.87 -41.68
CA ASP A 387 1.75 -4.96 -40.74
C ASP A 387 0.42 -4.37 -41.24
N ASN A 388 -0.01 -4.77 -42.45
CA ASN A 388 -1.20 -4.28 -43.14
C ASN A 388 -1.13 -2.76 -43.43
N HIS A 389 0.07 -2.22 -43.56
CA HIS A 389 0.39 -0.89 -44.05
C HIS A 389 1.32 -0.98 -45.27
N VAL A 390 1.22 -0.03 -46.21
CA VAL A 390 2.05 -0.04 -47.43
C VAL A 390 3.14 1.02 -47.32
N ASP A 391 4.35 0.60 -46.93
CA ASP A 391 5.52 1.44 -46.73
C ASP A 391 6.28 1.71 -48.03
N THR A 392 5.71 2.58 -48.86
CA THR A 392 6.27 2.90 -50.19
C THR A 392 7.69 3.49 -50.14
N GLU A 393 8.07 4.12 -49.03
CA GLU A 393 9.42 4.70 -48.84
C GLU A 393 10.49 3.61 -48.66
N ASP A 394 10.12 2.44 -48.13
CA ASP A 394 10.99 1.27 -47.93
C ASP A 394 10.89 0.22 -49.07
N GLY A 395 10.09 0.55 -50.09
CA GLY A 395 9.99 -0.21 -51.34
C GLY A 395 8.88 -1.25 -51.36
N GLU A 396 7.92 -1.16 -50.44
CA GLU A 396 6.68 -1.91 -50.54
C GLU A 396 5.78 -1.35 -51.64
N ILE A 397 5.05 -2.26 -52.31
CA ILE A 397 4.04 -1.91 -53.31
C ILE A 397 2.65 -2.42 -52.92
N CYS A 398 2.58 -3.32 -51.96
CA CYS A 398 1.38 -3.90 -51.37
C CYS A 398 1.73 -4.41 -49.97
N ASP A 399 0.71 -4.50 -49.13
CA ASP A 399 0.74 -5.24 -47.87
C ASP A 399 -0.73 -5.58 -47.54
N ASP A 400 -1.03 -6.87 -47.39
CA ASP A 400 -2.36 -7.34 -46.99
C ASP A 400 -2.36 -8.06 -45.63
N GLY A 401 -1.31 -7.83 -44.83
CA GLY A 401 -1.05 -8.41 -43.51
C GLY A 401 -0.61 -9.88 -43.54
N ILE A 402 -0.98 -10.65 -44.57
CA ILE A 402 -0.70 -12.08 -44.68
C ILE A 402 0.42 -12.34 -45.69
N ASN A 403 0.46 -11.59 -46.78
CA ASN A 403 1.52 -11.53 -47.78
C ASN A 403 1.95 -12.91 -48.33
N LEU A 404 0.99 -13.82 -48.56
CA LEU A 404 1.25 -15.19 -49.05
C LEU A 404 1.15 -15.36 -50.57
N GLY A 405 0.76 -14.33 -51.33
CA GLY A 405 0.87 -14.31 -52.80
C GLY A 405 -0.08 -15.23 -53.58
N GLY A 406 -1.31 -15.43 -53.11
CA GLY A 406 -2.24 -16.43 -53.68
C GLY A 406 -3.03 -16.04 -54.94
N ASN A 407 -2.95 -14.80 -55.44
CA ASN A 407 -3.57 -14.34 -56.69
C ASN A 407 -3.07 -12.92 -57.08
N ALA A 408 -3.50 -12.43 -58.25
CA ALA A 408 -3.18 -11.12 -58.84
C ALA A 408 -3.41 -9.89 -57.93
N SER A 409 -4.25 -10.01 -56.90
CA SER A 409 -4.62 -8.92 -55.99
C SER A 409 -4.11 -9.13 -54.57
N ALA A 410 -3.57 -10.31 -54.27
CA ALA A 410 -2.93 -10.62 -53.00
C ALA A 410 -1.47 -10.18 -53.04
N CYS A 411 -0.92 -9.78 -51.91
CA CYS A 411 0.46 -9.38 -51.86
C CYS A 411 1.39 -10.59 -51.77
N ALA A 412 2.48 -10.61 -52.56
CA ALA A 412 3.45 -11.69 -52.53
C ALA A 412 4.37 -11.59 -51.30
N PRO A 413 5.01 -12.70 -50.87
CA PRO A 413 5.97 -12.66 -49.77
C PRO A 413 7.05 -11.59 -49.99
N GLY A 414 7.24 -10.75 -48.99
CA GLY A 414 8.21 -9.65 -49.02
C GLY A 414 7.70 -8.33 -49.61
N CYS A 415 6.41 -8.19 -49.94
CA CYS A 415 5.73 -6.90 -50.20
C CYS A 415 6.22 -6.05 -51.38
N ARG A 416 7.20 -6.56 -52.15
CA ARG A 416 7.77 -5.87 -53.33
C ARG A 416 7.12 -6.25 -54.65
N SER A 417 6.13 -7.14 -54.63
CA SER A 417 5.38 -7.58 -55.81
C SER A 417 3.99 -8.09 -55.44
N LEU A 418 3.04 -8.01 -56.38
CA LEU A 418 1.76 -8.69 -56.24
C LEU A 418 1.93 -10.20 -56.52
N GLY A 419 1.03 -11.01 -55.98
CA GLY A 419 1.02 -12.47 -56.12
C GLY A 419 0.99 -12.92 -57.58
N ALA A 420 1.53 -14.13 -57.82
CA ALA A 420 1.58 -14.67 -59.16
C ALA A 420 0.17 -14.95 -59.70
N THR A 421 -0.06 -14.65 -60.98
CA THR A 421 -1.35 -14.91 -61.64
C THR A 421 -1.18 -16.04 -62.62
N CYS A 422 -1.50 -17.25 -62.17
CA CYS A 422 -1.40 -18.42 -63.01
C CYS A 422 -2.24 -18.28 -64.28
N GLY A 423 -1.57 -18.35 -65.44
CA GLY A 423 -2.18 -18.31 -66.75
C GLY A 423 -2.32 -16.90 -67.35
N ASP A 424 -1.51 -15.93 -66.92
CA ASP A 424 -1.49 -14.57 -67.47
C ASP A 424 -0.48 -14.42 -68.64
N GLY A 425 0.29 -15.46 -68.93
CA GLY A 425 1.31 -15.52 -69.98
C GLY A 425 2.69 -15.04 -69.52
N VAL A 426 2.88 -14.73 -68.23
CA VAL A 426 4.11 -14.16 -67.67
C VAL A 426 4.60 -15.02 -66.51
N LEU A 427 5.64 -15.81 -66.76
CA LEU A 427 6.30 -16.59 -65.71
C LEU A 427 6.90 -15.67 -64.61
N GLN A 428 6.41 -15.83 -63.39
CA GLN A 428 6.73 -15.07 -62.18
C GLN A 428 7.40 -16.00 -61.13
N PRO A 429 8.62 -16.51 -61.40
CA PRO A 429 9.24 -17.56 -60.59
C PRO A 429 9.67 -17.09 -59.20
N ALA A 430 9.83 -15.78 -59.02
CA ALA A 430 10.08 -15.17 -57.72
C ALA A 430 8.86 -15.28 -56.78
N ASN A 431 7.65 -15.49 -57.32
CA ASN A 431 6.38 -15.45 -56.58
C ASN A 431 5.73 -16.85 -56.49
N GLY A 432 6.53 -17.92 -56.62
CA GLY A 432 6.11 -19.31 -56.44
C GLY A 432 5.65 -20.03 -57.70
N GLU A 433 5.62 -19.33 -58.84
CA GLU A 433 5.18 -19.87 -60.13
C GLU A 433 6.28 -20.71 -60.80
N GLN A 434 6.02 -21.98 -61.11
CA GLN A 434 7.01 -22.84 -61.77
C GLN A 434 6.87 -22.85 -63.30
N CYS A 435 5.69 -22.54 -63.81
CA CYS A 435 5.35 -22.43 -65.23
C CYS A 435 4.18 -21.47 -65.40
N ASP A 436 4.04 -20.85 -66.58
CA ASP A 436 2.83 -20.13 -67.00
C ASP A 436 2.70 -20.32 -68.52
N ASP A 437 1.57 -20.87 -68.97
CA ASP A 437 1.26 -21.12 -70.38
C ASP A 437 0.10 -20.26 -70.92
N GLY A 438 -0.22 -19.17 -70.22
CA GLY A 438 -1.26 -18.21 -70.60
C GLY A 438 -2.68 -18.72 -70.40
N ASN A 439 -2.87 -19.81 -69.63
CA ASN A 439 -4.19 -20.27 -69.21
C ASN A 439 -4.13 -21.10 -67.90
N THR A 440 -5.27 -21.62 -67.42
CA THR A 440 -5.38 -22.41 -66.16
C THR A 440 -5.91 -23.83 -66.39
N LEU A 441 -5.70 -24.40 -67.60
CA LEU A 441 -6.11 -25.75 -67.93
C LEU A 441 -5.03 -26.75 -67.50
N ASP A 442 -5.43 -27.86 -66.88
CA ASP A 442 -4.49 -28.93 -66.58
C ASP A 442 -4.17 -29.78 -67.82
N GLY A 443 -2.91 -30.18 -67.98
CA GLY A 443 -2.48 -31.22 -68.93
C GLY A 443 -1.91 -30.73 -70.26
N ASP A 444 -1.63 -29.43 -70.39
CA ASP A 444 -0.94 -28.79 -71.52
C ASP A 444 0.52 -28.39 -71.21
N GLY A 445 1.02 -28.73 -70.01
CA GLY A 445 2.41 -28.56 -69.61
C GLY A 445 2.59 -27.72 -68.35
N CYS A 446 1.54 -27.01 -67.94
CA CYS A 446 1.45 -26.33 -66.65
C CYS A 446 0.13 -26.73 -65.95
N THR A 447 0.11 -26.83 -64.62
CA THR A 447 -1.16 -27.07 -63.89
C THR A 447 -1.92 -25.77 -63.67
N SER A 448 -3.20 -25.85 -63.30
CA SER A 448 -4.00 -24.69 -62.85
C SER A 448 -3.43 -23.95 -61.64
N ASP A 449 -2.55 -24.61 -60.88
CA ASP A 449 -1.80 -24.04 -59.74
C ASP A 449 -0.33 -23.71 -60.11
N CYS A 450 -0.04 -23.59 -61.41
CA CYS A 450 1.24 -23.22 -61.99
C CYS A 450 2.46 -24.00 -61.49
N ARG A 451 2.32 -25.33 -61.41
CA ARG A 451 3.39 -26.28 -61.15
C ARG A 451 3.75 -27.04 -62.41
N ILE A 452 5.05 -27.33 -62.55
CA ILE A 452 5.52 -28.17 -63.66
C ILE A 452 5.10 -29.61 -63.35
N VAL A 453 4.37 -30.22 -64.27
CA VAL A 453 4.11 -31.66 -64.26
C VAL A 453 5.29 -32.34 -64.94
N VAL A 454 6.11 -33.05 -64.16
CA VAL A 454 7.18 -33.89 -64.70
C VAL A 454 6.60 -35.30 -64.83
N ASP A 455 6.38 -35.74 -66.06
CA ASP A 455 5.98 -37.12 -66.38
C ASP A 455 7.06 -38.15 -66.02
#